data_AF-A0A9D6Q7G2-F1
#
_entry.id   AF-A0A9D6Q7G2-F1
#
_cell.length_a   1.000
_cell.length_b   1.000
_cell.length_c   1.000
_cell.angle_alpha   90.00
_cell.angle_beta   90.00
_cell.angle_gamma   90.00
#
_symmetry.space_group_name_H-M   'P 1'
#
loop_
_entity.id
_entity.type
_entity.pdbx_description
1 polymer ?
#
loop_
_entity_poly.entity_id
_entity_poly.type
_entity_poly.pdbx_seq_one_letter_code
_entity_poly.pdbx_strand_id
1 'polypeptide(L)'
;MVVALVPGDAGGIAITPDGRKVYVANHYYGKISVIDAATNAVIKDYGTSTRPGGITLTPDAAFAYVANLEPTNIQILDTTLDEIVDYIDASRRTGVIVTELCATAFTPDGSRAYVTDHFGGGVLLVDANQRKALSKISLIDAAHIYAADTCGIAMAPDGRLAYVTNHTNSAVAVIDTQTNAVVQQITVDAAPYNIAIACPGGCPSATPTTTFTVTPTPTATPTATPTATPGRCYGDCDHDGVVTVDELIIGVRIALLGTPVAPCASLDSDHDGTITVDELVRAVNAALASCRGEPAAARRL
;
A
#
# COMPACT_ATOMS: atom_id res chain seq x y z
N MET A 1 22.02 -7.44 -11.01
CA MET A 1 20.64 -7.23 -11.47
C MET A 1 19.86 -8.45 -11.04
N VAL A 2 19.17 -8.37 -9.91
CA VAL A 2 18.35 -9.49 -9.40
C VAL A 2 16.97 -9.35 -10.03
N VAL A 3 16.63 -10.26 -10.94
CA VAL A 3 15.26 -10.47 -11.42
C VAL A 3 14.96 -11.93 -11.17
N ALA A 4 14.35 -12.21 -10.01
CA ALA A 4 13.59 -13.43 -9.83
C ALA A 4 12.14 -13.09 -10.19
N LEU A 5 11.63 -13.70 -11.26
CA LEU A 5 10.20 -13.65 -11.57
C LEU A 5 9.48 -14.49 -10.52
N VAL A 6 8.88 -13.83 -9.55
CA VAL A 6 7.91 -14.44 -8.64
C VAL A 6 6.53 -14.18 -9.25
N PRO A 7 5.81 -15.19 -9.74
CA PRO A 7 4.47 -14.99 -10.26
C PRO A 7 3.54 -14.57 -9.10
N GLY A 8 2.77 -13.50 -9.29
CA GLY A 8 1.78 -12.97 -8.34
C GLY A 8 2.17 -11.61 -7.74
N ASP A 9 1.17 -10.80 -7.36
CA ASP A 9 1.42 -9.55 -6.62
C ASP A 9 2.13 -9.89 -5.30
N ALA A 10 3.42 -9.54 -5.24
CA ALA A 10 4.24 -9.71 -4.05
C ALA A 10 3.82 -8.65 -3.02
N GLY A 11 3.27 -9.08 -1.89
CA GLY A 11 2.83 -8.17 -0.83
C GLY A 11 4.01 -7.50 -0.09
N GLY A 12 5.19 -8.11 -0.12
CA GLY A 12 6.42 -7.59 0.48
C GLY A 12 7.63 -8.49 0.25
N ILE A 13 8.82 -7.91 0.42
CA ILE A 13 10.11 -8.59 0.25
C ILE A 13 11.02 -8.24 1.44
N ALA A 14 11.73 -9.23 1.97
CA ALA A 14 12.79 -9.03 2.97
C ALA A 14 14.07 -9.75 2.57
N ILE A 15 15.22 -9.14 2.83
CA ILE A 15 16.55 -9.68 2.50
C ILE A 15 17.34 -9.83 3.78
N THR A 16 17.98 -10.99 3.99
CA THR A 16 18.84 -11.21 5.16
C THR A 16 20.03 -10.24 5.16
N PRO A 17 20.56 -9.83 6.33
CA PRO A 17 21.67 -8.88 6.40
C PRO A 17 22.95 -9.33 5.68
N ASP A 18 23.18 -10.64 5.59
CA ASP A 18 24.28 -11.24 4.83
C ASP A 18 24.05 -11.24 3.31
N GLY A 19 22.87 -10.81 2.86
CA GLY A 19 22.46 -10.73 1.47
C GLY A 19 22.25 -12.08 0.79
N ARG A 20 22.19 -13.20 1.54
CA ARG A 20 22.15 -14.56 0.97
C ARG A 20 20.74 -15.05 0.67
N LYS A 21 19.75 -14.66 1.46
CA LYS A 21 18.36 -15.10 1.29
C LYS A 21 17.44 -13.90 1.05
N VAL A 22 16.48 -14.09 0.14
CA VAL A 22 15.37 -13.17 -0.09
C VAL A 22 14.08 -13.92 0.23
N TYR A 23 13.31 -13.40 1.18
CA TYR A 23 11.97 -13.87 1.50
C TYR A 23 10.94 -13.03 0.75
N VAL A 24 9.98 -13.70 0.11
CA VAL A 24 8.93 -13.06 -0.68
C VAL A 24 7.57 -13.54 -0.20
N ALA A 25 6.72 -12.63 0.22
CA ALA A 25 5.34 -12.90 0.55
C ALA A 25 4.48 -12.93 -0.73
N ASN A 26 3.90 -14.08 -1.04
CA ASN A 26 3.05 -14.29 -2.21
C ASN A 26 1.59 -14.29 -1.77
N HIS A 27 0.96 -13.11 -1.81
CA HIS A 27 -0.40 -12.89 -1.37
C HIS A 27 -1.39 -13.87 -2.01
N TYR A 28 -1.44 -13.91 -3.35
CA TYR A 28 -2.45 -14.70 -4.08
C TYR A 28 -2.26 -16.22 -3.97
N TYR A 29 -1.03 -16.65 -3.77
CA TYR A 29 -0.70 -18.07 -3.68
C TYR A 29 -0.72 -18.60 -2.26
N GLY A 30 -0.95 -17.73 -1.26
CA GLY A 30 -0.91 -18.11 0.15
C GLY A 30 0.41 -18.81 0.49
N LYS A 31 1.53 -18.19 0.15
CA LYS A 31 2.84 -18.78 0.47
C LYS A 31 3.94 -17.75 0.66
N ILE A 32 5.00 -18.16 1.36
CA ILE A 32 6.26 -17.40 1.45
C ILE A 32 7.32 -18.16 0.67
N SER A 33 7.97 -17.52 -0.29
CA SER A 33 9.07 -18.10 -1.05
C SER A 33 10.41 -17.63 -0.48
N VAL A 34 11.38 -18.54 -0.39
CA VAL A 34 12.78 -18.22 -0.06
C VAL A 34 13.59 -18.40 -1.32
N ILE A 35 14.33 -17.36 -1.68
CA ILE A 35 15.18 -17.31 -2.86
C ILE A 35 16.63 -17.20 -2.39
N ASP A 36 17.50 -18.03 -2.94
CA ASP A 36 18.95 -17.84 -2.81
C ASP A 36 19.38 -16.69 -3.71
N ALA A 37 19.91 -15.63 -3.11
CA ALA A 37 20.23 -14.38 -3.80
C ALA A 37 21.42 -14.51 -4.77
N ALA A 38 22.30 -15.50 -4.57
CA ALA A 38 23.46 -15.71 -5.43
C ALA A 38 23.08 -16.42 -6.73
N THR A 39 22.13 -17.34 -6.66
CA THR A 39 21.69 -18.19 -7.78
C THR A 39 20.36 -17.75 -8.39
N ASN A 40 19.62 -16.86 -7.71
CA ASN A 40 18.25 -16.44 -8.04
C ASN A 40 17.25 -17.62 -8.10
N ALA A 41 17.55 -18.73 -7.43
CA ALA A 41 16.69 -19.90 -7.40
C ALA A 41 15.78 -19.86 -6.16
N VAL A 42 14.51 -20.23 -6.34
CA VAL A 42 13.63 -20.54 -5.20
C VAL A 42 14.15 -21.81 -4.54
N ILE A 43 14.61 -21.70 -3.30
CA ILE A 43 15.16 -22.82 -2.51
C ILE A 43 14.12 -23.42 -1.56
N LYS A 44 13.04 -22.70 -1.28
CA LYS A 44 11.94 -23.16 -0.42
C LYS A 44 10.65 -22.38 -0.68
N ASP A 45 9.52 -23.07 -0.58
CA ASP A 45 8.19 -22.47 -0.51
C ASP A 45 7.50 -22.95 0.79
N TYR A 46 6.88 -22.01 1.51
CA TYR A 46 6.05 -22.28 2.68
C TYR A 46 4.61 -21.99 2.36
N GLY A 47 3.76 -23.01 2.31
CA GLY A 47 2.31 -22.80 2.27
C GLY A 47 1.87 -22.09 3.54
N THR A 48 1.25 -20.93 3.39
CA THR A 48 0.58 -20.21 4.45
C THR A 48 -0.93 -20.44 4.27
N SER A 49 -1.64 -20.87 5.30
CA SER A 49 -3.12 -20.91 5.27
C SER A 49 -3.72 -19.50 5.42
N THR A 50 -3.02 -18.50 4.91
CA THR A 50 -3.22 -17.06 5.09
C THR A 50 -2.88 -16.34 3.80
N ARG A 51 -3.22 -15.05 3.74
CA ARG A 51 -2.92 -14.11 2.66
C ARG A 51 -1.77 -13.19 3.09
N PRO A 52 -0.51 -13.55 2.82
CA PRO A 52 0.64 -12.81 3.31
C PRO A 52 0.82 -11.51 2.53
N GLY A 53 0.83 -10.39 3.25
CA GLY A 53 1.10 -9.05 2.73
C GLY A 53 2.58 -8.73 2.88
N GLY A 54 2.92 -7.86 3.83
CA GLY A 54 4.30 -7.46 4.11
C GLY A 54 5.06 -8.51 4.92
N ILE A 55 6.36 -8.61 4.63
CA ILE A 55 7.33 -9.40 5.38
C ILE A 55 8.51 -8.52 5.80
N THR A 56 8.87 -8.58 7.08
CA THR A 56 9.95 -7.77 7.66
C THR A 56 10.78 -8.62 8.61
N LEU A 57 12.11 -8.53 8.52
CA LEU A 57 13.01 -9.20 9.47
C LEU A 57 13.09 -8.42 10.78
N THR A 58 13.24 -9.14 11.89
CA THR A 58 13.69 -8.54 13.15
C THR A 58 15.09 -7.91 12.97
N PRO A 59 15.49 -6.92 13.79
CA PRO A 59 16.80 -6.26 13.62
C PRO A 59 18.01 -7.21 13.72
N ASP A 60 17.90 -8.29 14.49
CA ASP A 60 18.89 -9.36 14.58
C ASP A 60 18.77 -10.42 13.46
N ALA A 61 17.76 -10.27 12.60
CA ALA A 61 17.37 -11.17 11.53
C ALA A 61 17.11 -12.62 11.95
N ALA A 62 16.88 -12.88 13.25
CA ALA A 62 16.55 -14.22 13.74
C ALA A 62 15.13 -14.67 13.34
N PHE A 63 14.22 -13.71 13.18
CA PHE A 63 12.85 -13.97 12.77
C PHE A 63 12.42 -13.07 11.61
N ALA A 64 11.45 -13.53 10.82
CA ALA A 64 10.67 -12.71 9.89
C ALA A 64 9.22 -12.65 10.37
N TYR A 65 8.66 -11.44 10.46
CA TYR A 65 7.26 -11.22 10.77
C TYR A 65 6.52 -11.00 9.46
N VAL A 66 5.46 -11.77 9.25
CA VAL A 66 4.62 -11.71 8.07
C VAL A 66 3.25 -11.22 8.47
N ALA A 67 2.92 -10.01 8.04
CA ALA A 67 1.61 -9.39 8.22
C ALA A 67 0.63 -10.05 7.26
N ASN A 68 -0.34 -10.78 7.80
CA ASN A 68 -1.36 -11.45 7.01
C ASN A 68 -2.64 -10.64 6.96
N LEU A 69 -3.19 -10.51 5.76
CA LEU A 69 -4.46 -9.82 5.53
C LEU A 69 -5.62 -10.70 6.00
N GLU A 70 -5.61 -12.00 5.65
CA GLU A 70 -6.70 -12.93 5.97
C GLU A 70 -6.18 -14.37 6.19
N PRO A 71 -6.55 -15.05 7.29
CA PRO A 71 -7.02 -14.45 8.53
C PRO A 71 -6.00 -13.45 9.08
N THR A 72 -6.51 -12.36 9.68
CA THR A 72 -5.72 -11.25 10.21
C THR A 72 -4.85 -11.69 11.38
N ASN A 73 -3.57 -11.90 11.13
CA ASN A 73 -2.57 -12.28 12.14
C ASN A 73 -1.16 -11.91 11.68
N ILE A 74 -0.18 -12.07 12.57
CA ILE A 74 1.24 -11.98 12.22
C ILE A 74 1.84 -13.37 12.35
N GLN A 75 2.32 -13.95 11.26
CA GLN A 75 3.09 -15.19 11.30
C GLN A 75 4.56 -14.90 11.60
N ILE A 76 5.18 -15.76 12.39
CA ILE A 76 6.59 -15.65 12.77
C ILE A 76 7.35 -16.82 12.16
N LEU A 77 8.24 -16.48 11.23
CA LEU A 77 9.18 -17.40 10.59
C LEU A 77 10.52 -17.32 11.32
N ASP A 78 11.07 -18.45 11.75
CA ASP A 78 12.46 -18.55 12.19
C ASP A 78 13.36 -18.68 10.95
N THR A 79 14.34 -17.78 10.81
CA THR A 79 15.19 -17.68 9.61
C THR A 79 16.35 -18.68 9.60
N THR A 80 16.63 -19.28 10.77
CA THR A 80 17.66 -20.31 10.95
C THR A 80 17.08 -21.69 10.68
N LEU A 81 15.93 -21.97 11.29
CA LEU A 81 15.17 -23.20 11.07
C LEU A 81 14.46 -23.20 9.72
N ASP A 82 14.23 -22.01 9.16
CA ASP A 82 13.48 -21.86 7.92
C ASP A 82 12.07 -22.47 8.10
N GLU A 83 11.39 -22.14 9.21
CA GLU A 83 10.08 -22.70 9.59
C GLU A 83 9.18 -21.66 10.27
N ILE A 84 7.86 -21.77 10.07
CA ILE A 84 6.87 -20.97 10.81
C ILE A 84 6.76 -21.56 12.21
N VAL A 85 7.15 -20.78 13.22
CA VAL A 85 7.27 -21.26 14.61
C VAL A 85 6.16 -20.73 15.52
N ASP A 86 5.48 -19.66 15.12
CA ASP A 86 4.49 -18.99 15.98
C ASP A 86 3.56 -18.06 15.18
N TYR A 87 2.51 -17.58 15.84
CA TYR A 87 1.60 -16.57 15.30
C TYR A 87 1.08 -15.62 16.39
N ILE A 88 0.95 -14.35 16.04
CA ILE A 88 0.32 -13.33 16.89
C ILE A 88 -1.09 -13.11 16.37
N ASP A 89 -2.09 -13.46 17.18
CA ASP A 89 -3.49 -13.16 16.89
C ASP A 89 -3.76 -11.66 17.11
N ALA A 90 -4.07 -10.95 16.02
CA ALA A 90 -4.33 -9.52 16.04
C ALA A 90 -5.72 -9.17 16.59
N SER A 91 -6.65 -10.14 16.59
CA SER A 91 -8.09 -9.90 16.84
C SER A 91 -8.52 -10.18 18.29
N ARG A 92 -7.82 -11.07 19.01
CA ARG A 92 -8.42 -11.71 20.21
C ARG A 92 -8.18 -11.04 21.56
N ARG A 93 -7.41 -9.96 21.69
CA ARG A 93 -7.02 -9.47 23.04
C ARG A 93 -6.95 -7.96 23.26
N THR A 94 -7.29 -7.13 22.28
CA THR A 94 -7.13 -5.68 22.40
C THR A 94 -8.46 -4.93 22.56
N GLY A 95 -9.62 -5.55 22.30
CA GLY A 95 -10.89 -4.82 22.21
C GLY A 95 -10.90 -3.83 21.04
N VAL A 96 -9.96 -3.98 20.10
CA VAL A 96 -9.76 -3.11 18.95
C VAL A 96 -10.04 -3.93 17.69
N ILE A 97 -10.80 -3.34 16.76
CA ILE A 97 -11.01 -3.88 15.42
C ILE A 97 -9.71 -3.71 14.62
N VAL A 98 -9.10 -4.83 14.25
CA VAL A 98 -8.02 -4.93 13.26
C VAL A 98 -8.57 -5.72 12.09
N THR A 99 -8.41 -5.23 10.86
CA THR A 99 -9.09 -5.80 9.68
C THR A 99 -8.11 -6.50 8.76
N GLU A 100 -7.09 -5.81 8.25
CA GLU A 100 -6.12 -6.37 7.32
C GLU A 100 -4.72 -5.81 7.61
N LEU A 101 -3.76 -6.67 7.94
CA LEU A 101 -2.40 -6.21 8.19
C LEU A 101 -1.63 -6.10 6.87
N CYS A 102 -0.93 -4.98 6.67
CA CYS A 102 -0.18 -4.70 5.44
C CYS A 102 1.33 -4.79 5.67
N ALA A 103 1.96 -3.74 6.21
CA ALA A 103 3.41 -3.66 6.38
C ALA A 103 3.80 -3.61 7.85
N THR A 104 5.04 -4.02 8.15
CA THR A 104 5.59 -4.06 9.51
C THR A 104 6.91 -3.30 9.58
N ALA A 105 7.11 -2.51 10.64
CA ALA A 105 8.40 -1.92 10.98
C ALA A 105 8.75 -2.18 12.46
N PHE A 106 10.00 -2.52 12.73
CA PHE A 106 10.51 -2.71 14.08
C PHE A 106 11.17 -1.46 14.63
N THR A 107 11.13 -1.28 15.95
CA THR A 107 12.07 -0.39 16.63
C THR A 107 13.51 -0.91 16.47
N PRO A 108 14.55 -0.05 16.46
CA PRO A 108 15.94 -0.48 16.25
C PRO A 108 16.45 -1.50 17.28
N ASP A 109 15.93 -1.44 18.51
CA ASP A 109 16.23 -2.41 19.58
C ASP A 109 15.47 -3.75 19.43
N GLY A 110 14.60 -3.86 18.44
CA GLY A 110 13.78 -5.04 18.17
C GLY A 110 12.67 -5.29 19.18
N SER A 111 12.48 -4.43 20.19
CA SER A 111 11.56 -4.69 21.30
C SER A 111 10.09 -4.53 20.91
N ARG A 112 9.79 -3.71 19.91
CA ARG A 112 8.43 -3.44 19.43
C ARG A 112 8.34 -3.53 17.92
N ALA A 113 7.16 -3.94 17.45
CA ALA A 113 6.78 -3.85 16.05
C ALA A 113 5.53 -2.98 15.90
N TYR A 114 5.50 -2.23 14.81
CA TYR A 114 4.38 -1.40 14.37
C TYR A 114 3.89 -1.99 13.06
N VAL A 115 2.65 -2.46 13.05
CA VAL A 115 2.06 -3.15 11.89
C VAL A 115 0.86 -2.36 11.41
N THR A 116 0.86 -1.94 10.15
CA THR A 116 -0.24 -1.15 9.59
C THR A 116 -1.47 -2.00 9.39
N ASP A 117 -2.62 -1.40 9.70
CA ASP A 117 -3.94 -2.00 9.60
C ASP A 117 -4.73 -1.27 8.50
N HIS A 118 -4.70 -1.86 7.31
CA HIS A 118 -5.04 -1.27 6.02
C HIS A 118 -6.44 -0.68 5.99
N PHE A 119 -7.46 -1.54 6.04
CA PHE A 119 -8.86 -1.10 6.12
C PHE A 119 -9.31 -0.82 7.55
N GLY A 120 -8.38 -0.73 8.50
CA GLY A 120 -8.69 -0.40 9.89
C GLY A 120 -8.22 1.00 10.28
N GLY A 121 -7.44 1.67 9.44
CA GLY A 121 -7.09 3.08 9.59
C GLY A 121 -6.17 3.34 10.78
N GLY A 122 -5.28 2.40 11.07
CA GLY A 122 -4.40 2.49 12.23
C GLY A 122 -3.14 1.68 12.12
N VAL A 123 -2.45 1.61 13.25
CA VAL A 123 -1.23 0.81 13.43
C VAL A 123 -1.41 -0.04 14.67
N LEU A 124 -1.30 -1.36 14.51
CA LEU A 124 -1.21 -2.30 15.61
C LEU A 124 0.18 -2.23 16.22
N LEU A 125 0.24 -1.90 17.51
CA LEU A 125 1.45 -1.97 18.30
C LEU A 125 1.61 -3.39 18.86
N VAL A 126 2.80 -3.95 18.68
CA VAL A 126 3.15 -5.32 19.09
C VAL A 126 4.39 -5.28 19.98
N ASP A 127 4.33 -6.01 21.09
CA ASP A 127 5.51 -6.40 21.86
C ASP A 127 6.17 -7.58 21.15
N ALA A 128 7.35 -7.36 20.58
CA ALA A 128 8.05 -8.38 19.81
C ALA A 128 8.71 -9.43 20.71
N ASN A 129 9.13 -9.04 21.92
CA ASN A 129 9.73 -9.96 22.89
C ASN A 129 8.69 -10.96 23.43
N GLN A 130 7.47 -10.47 23.68
CA GLN A 130 6.36 -11.29 24.17
C GLN A 130 5.50 -11.88 23.06
N ARG A 131 5.75 -11.50 21.79
CA ARG A 131 4.97 -11.89 20.61
C ARG A 131 3.48 -11.62 20.81
N LYS A 132 3.16 -10.39 21.22
CA LYS A 132 1.81 -10.04 21.67
C LYS A 132 1.36 -8.69 21.14
N ALA A 133 0.16 -8.65 20.58
CA ALA A 133 -0.54 -7.41 20.27
C ALA A 133 -0.86 -6.63 21.56
N LEU A 134 -0.53 -5.33 21.59
CA LEU A 134 -0.68 -4.45 22.74
C LEU A 134 -1.89 -3.53 22.60
N SER A 135 -1.90 -2.70 21.56
CA SER A 135 -2.90 -1.65 21.34
C SER A 135 -2.93 -1.24 19.86
N LYS A 136 -3.87 -0.38 19.49
CA LYS A 136 -3.90 0.26 18.16
C LYS A 136 -3.77 1.76 18.29
N ILE A 137 -2.98 2.34 17.40
CA ILE A 137 -2.82 3.77 17.20
C ILE A 137 -3.70 4.14 16.02
N SER A 138 -4.79 4.88 16.26
CA SER A 138 -5.69 5.33 15.20
C SER A 138 -5.08 6.50 14.43
N LEU A 139 -5.12 6.42 13.10
CA LEU A 139 -4.61 7.47 12.20
C LEU A 139 -5.73 8.30 11.58
N ILE A 140 -6.96 7.82 11.67
CA ILE A 140 -8.18 8.46 11.17
C ILE A 140 -9.23 8.52 12.28
N ASP A 141 -10.24 9.36 12.08
CA ASP A 141 -11.41 9.37 12.95
C ASP A 141 -12.27 8.10 12.77
N ALA A 142 -13.14 7.83 13.74
CA ALA A 142 -14.00 6.65 13.73
C ALA A 142 -15.06 6.65 12.61
N ALA A 143 -15.38 7.82 12.01
CA ALA A 143 -16.38 7.92 10.96
C ALA A 143 -15.86 7.40 9.61
N HIS A 144 -14.53 7.35 9.43
CA HIS A 144 -13.90 6.93 8.17
C HIS A 144 -13.28 5.53 8.23
N ILE A 145 -13.54 4.75 9.27
CA ILE A 145 -12.86 3.45 9.50
C ILE A 145 -12.99 2.47 8.33
N TYR A 146 -14.13 2.47 7.62
CA TYR A 146 -14.37 1.58 6.47
C TYR A 146 -13.86 2.11 5.13
N ALA A 147 -13.36 3.35 5.09
CA ALA A 147 -12.70 3.96 3.94
C ALA A 147 -11.18 4.13 4.18
N ALA A 148 -10.68 3.54 5.26
CA ALA A 148 -9.28 3.54 5.62
C ALA A 148 -8.45 2.80 4.57
N ASP A 149 -7.34 3.38 4.18
CA ASP A 149 -6.33 2.72 3.36
C ASP A 149 -4.97 3.25 3.82
N THR A 150 -4.29 2.44 4.63
CA THR A 150 -2.94 2.69 5.13
C THR A 150 -2.09 1.46 4.86
N CYS A 151 -0.85 1.62 4.38
CA CYS A 151 -0.01 0.43 4.19
C CYS A 151 1.44 0.68 4.55
N GLY A 152 2.13 1.57 3.83
CA GLY A 152 3.54 1.84 4.06
C GLY A 152 3.84 2.32 5.47
N ILE A 153 4.84 1.72 6.10
CA ILE A 153 5.41 2.20 7.36
C ILE A 153 6.93 2.13 7.32
N ALA A 154 7.59 3.17 7.84
CA ALA A 154 9.04 3.19 8.02
C ALA A 154 9.41 3.74 9.40
N MET A 155 10.36 3.07 10.06
CA MET A 155 10.90 3.48 11.36
C MET A 155 12.16 4.33 11.15
N ALA A 156 12.25 5.48 11.82
CA ALA A 156 13.46 6.28 11.84
C ALA A 156 14.63 5.48 12.48
N PRO A 157 15.88 5.67 12.03
CA PRO A 157 17.03 4.92 12.57
C PRO A 157 17.27 5.11 14.07
N ASP A 158 16.90 6.27 14.62
CA ASP A 158 16.95 6.55 16.07
C ASP A 158 15.79 5.90 16.85
N GLY A 159 14.83 5.30 16.13
CA GLY A 159 13.65 4.64 16.69
C GLY A 159 12.62 5.59 17.28
N ARG A 160 12.82 6.92 17.22
CA ARG A 160 11.97 7.89 17.91
C ARG A 160 10.67 8.19 17.17
N LEU A 161 10.72 8.11 15.83
CA LEU A 161 9.58 8.40 14.97
C LEU A 161 9.29 7.23 14.03
N ALA A 162 8.02 6.92 13.84
CA ALA A 162 7.54 6.08 12.75
C ALA A 162 6.69 6.92 11.78
N TYR A 163 6.85 6.68 10.49
CA TYR A 163 6.12 7.39 9.43
C TYR A 163 5.22 6.40 8.72
N VAL A 164 3.94 6.72 8.62
CA VAL A 164 2.92 5.83 8.08
C VAL A 164 2.19 6.53 6.96
N THR A 165 2.12 5.90 5.79
CA THR A 165 1.35 6.42 4.67
C THR A 165 -0.14 6.18 4.89
N ASN A 166 -0.94 7.19 4.55
CA ASN A 166 -2.38 7.14 4.65
C ASN A 166 -2.99 7.69 3.37
N HIS A 167 -3.57 6.79 2.58
CA HIS A 167 -4.25 7.10 1.33
C HIS A 167 -5.52 7.89 1.57
N THR A 168 -6.30 7.52 2.58
CA THR A 168 -7.62 8.09 2.86
C THR A 168 -7.57 9.60 3.05
N ASN A 169 -6.51 10.12 3.69
CA ASN A 169 -6.35 11.54 3.95
C ASN A 169 -5.23 12.20 3.13
N SER A 170 -4.66 11.50 2.14
CA SER A 170 -3.52 11.95 1.33
C SER A 170 -2.41 12.56 2.20
N ALA A 171 -1.98 11.81 3.23
CA ALA A 171 -0.98 12.28 4.17
C ALA A 171 -0.02 11.17 4.63
N VAL A 172 1.07 11.60 5.25
CA VAL A 172 1.96 10.75 6.04
C VAL A 172 1.79 11.12 7.51
N ALA A 173 1.29 10.16 8.31
CA ALA A 173 1.20 10.30 9.75
C ALA A 173 2.57 10.06 10.39
N VAL A 174 2.96 10.93 11.31
CA VAL A 174 4.19 10.80 12.10
C VAL A 174 3.81 10.41 13.52
N ILE A 175 4.30 9.25 13.96
CA ILE A 175 4.06 8.68 15.29
C ILE A 175 5.32 8.84 16.12
N ASP A 176 5.20 9.41 17.32
CA ASP A 176 6.23 9.36 18.34
C ASP A 176 6.17 8.02 19.08
N THR A 177 7.25 7.25 19.05
CA THR A 177 7.28 5.86 19.54
C THR A 177 7.42 5.75 21.06
N GLN A 178 7.82 6.83 21.72
CA GLN A 178 7.93 6.88 23.18
C GLN A 178 6.54 7.03 23.79
N THR A 179 5.70 7.84 23.16
CA THR A 179 4.33 8.13 23.61
C THR A 179 3.26 7.33 22.87
N ASN A 180 3.60 6.70 21.73
CA ASN A 180 2.69 6.05 20.78
C ASN A 180 1.58 7.00 20.26
N ALA A 181 1.88 8.30 20.19
CA ALA A 181 0.94 9.32 19.75
C ALA A 181 1.28 9.80 18.34
N VAL A 182 0.25 10.10 17.56
CA VAL A 182 0.42 10.83 16.29
C VAL A 182 0.77 12.28 16.63
N VAL A 183 1.97 12.71 16.27
CA VAL A 183 2.49 14.05 16.58
C VAL A 183 2.42 15.00 15.39
N GLN A 184 2.27 14.48 14.16
CA GLN A 184 2.15 15.29 12.96
C GLN A 184 1.42 14.54 11.84
N GLN A 185 0.77 15.29 10.97
CA GLN A 185 0.24 14.83 9.69
C GLN A 185 0.88 15.67 8.59
N ILE A 186 1.55 15.04 7.63
CA ILE A 186 2.22 15.69 6.51
C ILE A 186 1.36 15.46 5.26
N THR A 187 0.63 16.48 4.82
CA THR A 187 -0.19 16.39 3.60
C THR A 187 0.69 16.26 2.36
N VAL A 188 0.27 15.42 1.43
CA VAL A 188 0.88 15.23 0.11
C VAL A 188 -0.18 15.35 -0.99
N ASP A 189 0.25 15.48 -2.23
CA ASP A 189 -0.65 15.80 -3.35
C ASP A 189 -1.58 14.65 -3.75
N ALA A 190 -1.16 13.39 -3.57
CA ALA A 190 -2.02 12.23 -3.80
C ALA A 190 -1.52 10.96 -3.09
N ALA A 191 -2.46 10.24 -2.47
CA ALA A 191 -2.46 8.78 -2.21
C ALA A 191 -1.08 8.12 -2.01
N PRO A 192 -0.34 8.46 -0.94
CA PRO A 192 0.97 7.86 -0.68
C PRO A 192 0.83 6.38 -0.33
N TYR A 193 1.55 5.48 -1.03
CA TYR A 193 1.50 4.02 -0.78
C TYR A 193 2.69 3.52 0.01
N ASN A 194 3.89 3.62 -0.58
CA ASN A 194 5.13 3.15 0.02
C ASN A 194 5.91 4.30 0.64
N ILE A 195 6.66 3.99 1.70
CA ILE A 195 7.57 4.92 2.34
C ILE A 195 8.89 4.22 2.66
N ALA A 196 9.98 4.94 2.46
CA ALA A 196 11.31 4.52 2.85
C ALA A 196 12.04 5.70 3.48
N ILE A 197 12.83 5.44 4.52
CA ILE A 197 13.65 6.46 5.17
C ILE A 197 15.08 6.32 4.66
N ALA A 198 15.60 7.41 4.11
CA ALA A 198 17.01 7.50 3.77
C ALA A 198 17.84 7.59 5.05
N CYS A 199 18.87 6.76 5.16
CA CYS A 199 19.88 6.88 6.20
C CYS A 199 21.02 7.79 5.68
N PRO A 200 21.14 9.05 6.14
CA PRO A 200 22.25 9.91 5.76
C PRO A 200 23.54 9.34 6.36
N GLY A 201 24.27 8.55 5.57
CA GLY A 201 25.44 7.76 6.00
C GLY A 201 25.43 6.30 5.54
N GLY A 202 24.35 5.85 4.89
CA GLY A 202 24.09 4.44 4.61
C GLY A 202 23.38 3.77 5.78
N CYS A 203 22.50 2.81 5.51
CA CYS A 203 22.09 1.86 6.56
C CYS A 203 23.36 1.23 7.15
N PRO A 204 23.39 0.83 8.44
CA PRO A 204 24.55 0.16 9.03
C PRO A 204 24.81 -1.19 8.34
N SER A 205 25.49 -1.13 7.20
CA SER A 205 26.27 -2.21 6.63
C SER A 205 27.66 -2.05 7.21
N ALA A 206 28.22 -3.15 7.69
CA ALA A 206 29.54 -3.17 8.28
C ALA A 206 30.57 -2.55 7.30
N THR A 207 31.27 -1.53 7.81
CA THR A 207 32.56 -0.94 7.36
C THR A 207 32.48 0.32 6.46
N PRO A 208 33.11 1.47 6.87
CA PRO A 208 33.09 2.75 6.15
C PRO A 208 34.21 2.83 5.08
N THR A 209 34.10 3.63 4.01
CA THR A 209 34.60 5.01 3.80
C THR A 209 34.32 5.30 2.29
N THR A 210 33.76 6.40 1.78
CA THR A 210 34.27 7.79 1.66
C THR A 210 33.17 8.69 1.05
N THR A 211 33.32 10.00 1.28
CA THR A 211 32.48 11.15 0.89
C THR A 211 32.26 11.37 -0.61
N PHE A 212 31.07 11.89 -0.98
CA PHE A 212 30.82 12.62 -2.23
C PHE A 212 29.87 13.82 -2.00
N THR A 213 30.16 14.93 -2.65
CA THR A 213 29.33 16.15 -2.74
C THR A 213 28.50 16.14 -4.03
N VAL A 214 27.25 16.61 -3.97
CA VAL A 214 26.37 16.74 -5.14
C VAL A 214 26.03 18.22 -5.35
N THR A 215 26.19 18.70 -6.59
CA THR A 215 25.75 20.03 -7.04
C THR A 215 24.41 19.87 -7.77
N PRO A 216 23.37 20.68 -7.48
CA PRO A 216 22.07 20.54 -8.12
C PRO A 216 22.10 20.99 -9.59
N THR A 217 21.54 20.17 -10.47
CA THR A 217 21.24 20.48 -11.88
C THR A 217 19.85 21.12 -11.97
N PRO A 218 19.63 22.18 -12.77
CA PRO A 218 18.34 22.84 -12.87
C PRO A 218 17.26 21.96 -13.54
N THR A 219 16.07 22.00 -12.94
CA THR A 219 14.82 21.38 -13.39
C THR A 219 14.37 21.92 -14.76
N ALA A 220 14.10 21.03 -15.71
CA ALA A 220 13.46 21.40 -16.97
C ALA A 220 11.98 21.74 -16.75
N THR A 221 11.54 22.87 -17.28
CA THR A 221 10.13 23.28 -17.34
C THR A 221 9.37 22.42 -18.36
N PRO A 222 8.20 21.84 -18.03
CA PRO A 222 7.40 21.10 -19.00
C PRO A 222 6.77 22.04 -20.04
N THR A 223 6.97 21.71 -21.32
CA THR A 223 6.36 22.37 -22.47
C THR A 223 4.92 21.89 -22.66
N ALA A 224 3.97 22.80 -22.74
CA ALA A 224 2.57 22.50 -23.05
C ALA A 224 2.41 21.97 -24.48
N THR A 225 1.59 20.92 -24.65
CA THR A 225 1.16 20.37 -25.95
C THR A 225 -0.27 20.86 -26.25
N PRO A 226 -0.60 21.19 -27.51
CA PRO A 226 -1.80 21.98 -27.83
C PRO A 226 -3.12 21.22 -27.67
N THR A 227 -4.11 21.99 -27.24
CA THR A 227 -5.52 21.65 -27.03
C THR A 227 -6.20 21.21 -28.32
N ALA A 228 -6.71 19.98 -28.35
CA ALA A 228 -7.75 19.56 -29.28
C ALA A 228 -9.11 19.76 -28.59
N THR A 229 -10.09 20.26 -29.33
CA THR A 229 -11.46 20.48 -28.85
C THR A 229 -12.08 19.14 -28.39
N PRO A 230 -12.59 19.03 -27.14
CA PRO A 230 -13.06 17.75 -26.58
C PRO A 230 -14.30 17.24 -27.32
N GLY A 231 -14.20 16.02 -27.85
CA GLY A 231 -15.40 15.22 -28.12
C GLY A 231 -15.92 14.67 -26.80
N ARG A 232 -17.23 14.78 -26.55
CA ARG A 232 -17.88 14.27 -25.33
C ARG A 232 -17.56 12.79 -25.16
N CYS A 233 -16.91 12.42 -24.05
CA CYS A 233 -16.64 11.04 -23.70
C CYS A 233 -17.61 10.50 -22.66
N TYR A 234 -17.74 9.18 -22.64
CA TYR A 234 -18.55 8.48 -21.65
C TYR A 234 -17.85 8.51 -20.28
N GLY A 235 -18.52 9.04 -19.26
CA GLY A 235 -17.93 9.22 -17.94
C GLY A 235 -17.03 10.42 -17.74
N ASP A 236 -16.89 11.30 -18.74
CA ASP A 236 -16.25 12.61 -18.61
C ASP A 236 -17.32 13.61 -18.16
N CYS A 237 -17.38 13.82 -16.84
CA CYS A 237 -18.41 14.57 -16.14
C CYS A 237 -18.21 16.08 -16.29
N ASP A 238 -16.97 16.54 -16.39
CA ASP A 238 -16.62 17.97 -16.48
C ASP A 238 -16.36 18.47 -17.91
N HIS A 239 -16.37 17.55 -18.88
CA HIS A 239 -16.20 17.78 -20.31
C HIS A 239 -14.82 18.30 -20.70
N ASP A 240 -13.78 17.96 -19.93
CA ASP A 240 -12.40 18.33 -20.22
C ASP A 240 -11.73 17.38 -21.25
N GLY A 241 -12.41 16.30 -21.62
CA GLY A 241 -11.93 15.30 -22.58
C GLY A 241 -11.06 14.21 -21.95
N VAL A 242 -11.06 14.08 -20.62
CA VAL A 242 -10.40 13.03 -19.85
C VAL A 242 -11.43 12.37 -18.94
N VAL A 243 -11.29 11.06 -18.72
CA VAL A 243 -12.07 10.36 -17.68
C VAL A 243 -11.11 10.02 -16.56
N THR A 244 -11.29 10.69 -15.43
CA THR A 244 -10.48 10.55 -14.23
C THR A 244 -11.07 9.51 -13.27
N VAL A 245 -10.27 9.09 -12.28
CA VAL A 245 -10.75 8.18 -11.23
C VAL A 245 -11.85 8.84 -10.39
N ASP A 246 -11.79 10.15 -10.17
CA ASP A 246 -12.80 10.89 -9.41
C ASP A 246 -14.18 10.84 -10.08
N GLU A 247 -14.21 10.91 -11.41
CA GLU A 247 -15.44 10.82 -12.21
C GLU A 247 -16.04 9.40 -12.20
N LEU A 248 -15.19 8.37 -12.21
CA LEU A 248 -15.62 6.98 -12.03
C LEU A 248 -16.20 6.74 -10.62
N ILE A 249 -15.62 7.38 -9.59
CA ILE A 249 -16.11 7.31 -8.22
C ILE A 249 -17.49 7.98 -8.10
N ILE A 250 -17.72 9.10 -8.79
CA ILE A 250 -19.05 9.74 -8.86
C ILE A 250 -20.08 8.74 -9.42
N GLY A 251 -19.74 8.03 -10.49
CA GLY A 251 -20.59 6.98 -11.06
C GLY A 251 -20.94 5.85 -10.10
N VAL A 252 -19.93 5.29 -9.44
CA VAL A 252 -20.12 4.19 -8.47
C VAL A 252 -21.01 4.64 -7.30
N ARG A 253 -20.85 5.90 -6.85
CA ARG A 253 -21.71 6.46 -5.80
C ARG A 253 -23.16 6.61 -6.27
N ILE A 254 -23.39 7.08 -7.49
CA ILE A 254 -24.73 7.19 -8.06
C ILE A 254 -25.40 5.82 -8.16
N ALA A 255 -24.68 4.82 -8.68
CA ALA A 255 -25.18 3.46 -8.83
C ALA A 255 -25.51 2.77 -7.49
N LEU A 256 -24.69 2.98 -6.45
CA LEU A 256 -24.84 2.31 -5.16
C LEU A 256 -25.80 3.02 -4.20
N LEU A 257 -25.88 4.35 -4.26
CA LEU A 257 -26.62 5.17 -3.30
C LEU A 257 -27.93 5.75 -3.85
N GLY A 258 -28.22 5.54 -5.14
CA GLY A 258 -29.45 6.04 -5.77
C GLY A 258 -29.53 7.57 -5.79
N THR A 259 -28.38 8.26 -5.78
CA THR A 259 -28.35 9.73 -5.88
C THR A 259 -28.76 10.18 -7.30
N PRO A 260 -29.27 11.41 -7.48
CA PRO A 260 -29.59 11.91 -8.81
C PRO A 260 -28.38 11.88 -9.74
N VAL A 261 -28.58 11.55 -11.02
CA VAL A 261 -27.52 11.45 -12.06
C VAL A 261 -26.91 12.80 -12.45
N ALA A 262 -27.55 13.92 -12.07
CA ALA A 262 -27.12 15.28 -12.40
C ALA A 262 -25.63 15.62 -12.17
N PRO A 263 -24.93 15.10 -11.14
CA PRO A 263 -23.50 15.31 -10.95
C PRO A 263 -22.61 14.72 -12.04
N CYS A 264 -23.10 13.75 -12.81
CA CYS A 264 -22.39 13.20 -13.97
C CYS A 264 -23.35 12.58 -14.98
N ALA A 265 -24.01 13.43 -15.77
CA ALA A 265 -24.96 13.00 -16.80
C ALA A 265 -24.32 12.25 -17.98
N SER A 266 -23.01 12.34 -18.16
CA SER A 266 -22.26 11.61 -19.20
C SER A 266 -22.09 10.12 -18.88
N LEU A 267 -22.44 9.67 -17.66
CA LEU A 267 -22.45 8.26 -17.26
C LEU A 267 -23.77 7.55 -17.52
N ASP A 268 -24.86 8.27 -17.78
CA ASP A 268 -26.20 7.73 -18.05
C ASP A 268 -26.42 7.73 -19.57
N SER A 269 -26.10 6.59 -20.20
CA SER A 269 -26.07 6.43 -21.67
C SER A 269 -27.44 6.42 -22.29
N ASP A 270 -28.40 5.82 -21.59
CA ASP A 270 -29.75 5.61 -22.09
C ASP A 270 -30.73 6.69 -21.56
N HIS A 271 -30.22 7.59 -20.72
CA HIS A 271 -30.93 8.73 -20.14
C HIS A 271 -32.14 8.30 -19.32
N ASP A 272 -32.04 7.15 -18.65
CA ASP A 272 -33.10 6.58 -17.83
C ASP A 272 -33.10 7.11 -16.38
N GLY A 273 -32.07 7.88 -16.03
CA GLY A 273 -31.92 8.51 -14.72
C GLY A 273 -31.32 7.59 -13.66
N THR A 274 -30.77 6.44 -14.05
CA THR A 274 -30.01 5.52 -13.19
C THR A 274 -28.65 5.20 -13.80
N ILE A 275 -27.69 4.76 -12.97
CA ILE A 275 -26.39 4.28 -13.45
C ILE A 275 -26.28 2.80 -13.17
N THR A 276 -26.09 2.03 -14.23
CA THR A 276 -25.92 0.57 -14.17
C THR A 276 -24.45 0.16 -14.18
N VAL A 277 -24.19 -1.10 -13.84
CA VAL A 277 -22.83 -1.68 -13.90
C VAL A 277 -22.28 -1.65 -15.33
N ASP A 278 -23.12 -1.87 -16.34
CA ASP A 278 -22.70 -1.86 -17.75
C ASP A 278 -22.22 -0.47 -18.19
N GLU A 279 -22.80 0.58 -17.64
CA GLU A 279 -22.42 1.96 -17.91
C GLU A 279 -21.11 2.33 -17.21
N LEU A 280 -20.91 1.88 -15.97
CA LEU A 280 -19.61 2.02 -15.29
C LEU A 280 -18.48 1.31 -16.04
N VAL A 281 -18.74 0.10 -16.56
CA VAL A 281 -17.76 -0.63 -17.38
C VAL A 281 -17.41 0.14 -18.65
N ARG A 282 -18.38 0.82 -19.28
CA ARG A 282 -18.11 1.67 -20.46
C ARG A 282 -17.24 2.88 -20.11
N ALA A 283 -17.48 3.52 -18.97
CA ALA A 283 -16.68 4.66 -18.52
C ALA A 283 -15.23 4.26 -18.21
N VAL A 284 -15.02 3.11 -17.56
CA VAL A 284 -13.68 2.56 -17.32
C VAL A 284 -12.95 2.27 -18.64
N ASN A 285 -13.65 1.68 -19.62
CA ASN A 285 -13.07 1.43 -20.93
C ASN A 285 -12.71 2.74 -21.67
N ALA A 286 -13.51 3.80 -21.52
CA ALA A 286 -13.21 5.11 -22.09
C ALA A 286 -11.96 5.76 -21.46
N ALA A 287 -11.79 5.63 -20.13
CA ALA A 287 -10.60 6.07 -19.41
C ALA A 287 -9.34 5.33 -19.92
N LEU A 288 -9.42 4.01 -20.09
CA LEU A 288 -8.31 3.18 -20.56
C LEU A 288 -7.94 3.45 -22.03
N ALA A 289 -8.90 3.89 -22.86
CA ALA A 289 -8.68 4.19 -24.27
C ALA A 289 -8.21 5.64 -24.54
N SER A 290 -7.93 6.43 -23.51
CA SER A 290 -7.54 7.85 -23.61
C SER A 290 -8.58 8.70 -24.35
N CYS A 291 -9.87 8.50 -24.07
CA CYS A 291 -10.95 9.38 -24.50
C CYS A 291 -10.92 9.72 -26.01
N ARG A 292 -10.91 8.70 -26.86
CA ARG A 292 -11.13 8.89 -28.29
C ARG A 292 -12.63 8.79 -28.52
N GLY A 293 -13.31 9.93 -28.62
CA GLY A 293 -14.74 9.99 -28.91
C GLY A 293 -15.11 9.05 -30.07
N GLU A 294 -16.25 8.37 -29.98
CA GLU A 294 -16.71 7.53 -31.08
C GLU A 294 -16.80 8.37 -32.36
N PRO A 295 -16.34 7.86 -33.52
CA PRO A 295 -16.58 8.53 -34.77
C PRO A 295 -18.09 8.62 -34.96
N ALA A 296 -18.59 9.86 -35.07
CA ALA A 296 -20.01 10.15 -35.26
C ALA A 296 -20.61 9.16 -36.27
N ALA A 297 -21.53 8.31 -35.80
CA ALA A 297 -22.27 7.42 -36.67
C ALA A 297 -22.89 8.27 -37.79
N ALA A 298 -22.51 7.98 -39.03
CA ALA A 298 -23.03 8.66 -40.19
C ALA A 298 -24.57 8.60 -40.14
N ARG A 299 -25.21 9.77 -39.97
CA ARG A 299 -26.63 9.94 -40.25
C ARG A 299 -26.89 9.41 -41.65
N ARG A 300 -27.50 8.23 -41.75
CA ARG A 300 -28.22 7.87 -42.98
C ARG A 300 -29.47 8.75 -43.00
N LEU A 301 -29.51 9.59 -44.03
CA LEU A 301 -30.68 10.36 -44.47
C LEU A 301 -31.87 9.42 -44.73
#